data_AF-A0A7X0R2E5-F1
#
_entry.id   AF-A0A7X0R2E5-F1
#
_cell.length_a   1.000
_cell.length_b   1.000
_cell.length_c   1.000
_cell.angle_alpha   90.00
_cell.angle_beta   90.00
_cell.angle_gamma   90.00
#
_symmetry.space_group_name_H-M   'P 1'
#
loop_
_entity.id
_entity.type
_entity.pdbx_description
1 polymer ?
#
loop_
_entity_poly.entity_id
_entity_poly.type
_entity_poly.pdbx_seq_one_letter_code
_entity_poly.pdbx_strand_id
1 'polypeptide(L)'
;MKHLKKFITHLQTFNLKVVPKKIYCPKSAGREEVKVYEITHETSYGDVSFENELKLLTETALVDILVLDDRRLPAILEQLDLLEKRFQAFWVNFHSCRFDLDFNYPPDFLFQISLPKLFPVPALQPVCTGIVIDEQFVDDLTESVRLREAFLADFIRQARRLLTPEEECGKSVQPVAGKPVLSYPHFTDGVAEKFTEVLKGYFTQADQGQLLPLFLHNQAPASPLLFHGNGKQLADAFKQLYEANLIVGCLKGEMETWIATHFAYVYRGQQKSLPPNYLGAIISSNAKPCQSPILDVRKQADGSFTIVQVLRTQKNYSSY
;
A
#
# COMPACT_ATOMS: atom_id res chain seq x y z
N MET A 1 1.04 25.19 -22.27
CA MET A 1 1.75 24.94 -20.99
C MET A 1 1.01 25.41 -19.72
N LYS A 2 -0.21 25.94 -19.83
CA LYS A 2 -1.02 26.33 -18.65
C LYS A 2 -1.45 25.10 -17.83
N HIS A 3 -1.74 23.98 -18.48
CA HIS A 3 -2.20 22.73 -17.89
C HIS A 3 -1.04 21.95 -17.28
N LEU A 4 0.11 21.86 -17.98
CA LEU A 4 1.32 21.25 -17.44
C LEU A 4 1.77 21.95 -16.15
N LYS A 5 1.76 23.28 -16.12
CA LYS A 5 2.05 24.04 -14.90
C LYS A 5 1.07 23.70 -13.77
N LYS A 6 -0.23 23.63 -14.08
CA LYS A 6 -1.26 23.29 -13.08
C LYS A 6 -1.06 21.88 -12.53
N PHE A 7 -0.84 20.90 -13.39
CA PHE A 7 -0.54 19.53 -13.02
C PHE A 7 0.66 19.47 -12.08
N ILE A 8 1.82 20.01 -12.49
CA ILE A 8 3.03 20.00 -11.66
C ILE A 8 2.81 20.72 -10.32
N THR A 9 2.12 21.87 -10.32
CA THR A 9 1.83 22.63 -9.10
C THR A 9 0.98 21.80 -8.13
N HIS A 10 -0.08 21.16 -8.64
CA HIS A 10 -0.99 20.36 -7.84
C HIS A 10 -0.32 19.09 -7.32
N LEU A 11 0.51 18.47 -8.15
CA LEU A 11 1.31 17.30 -7.81
C LEU A 11 2.33 17.60 -6.70
N GLN A 12 2.94 18.77 -6.71
CA GLN A 12 3.99 19.13 -5.74
C GLN A 12 3.44 19.72 -4.44
N THR A 13 2.24 20.31 -4.46
CA THR A 13 1.73 21.05 -3.30
C THR A 13 0.93 20.12 -2.38
N PHE A 14 1.27 20.14 -1.08
CA PHE A 14 0.53 19.41 -0.05
C PHE A 14 -0.35 20.39 0.73
N ASN A 15 -1.67 20.26 0.59
CA ASN A 15 -2.63 21.23 1.14
C ASN A 15 -3.08 20.82 2.55
N LEU A 16 -2.16 20.89 3.52
CA LEU A 16 -2.51 20.51 4.90
C LEU A 16 -3.63 21.41 5.45
N LYS A 17 -4.56 20.81 6.20
CA LYS A 17 -5.55 21.53 7.00
C LYS A 17 -5.20 21.37 8.48
N VAL A 18 -5.54 22.37 9.28
CA VAL A 18 -5.42 22.29 10.73
C VAL A 18 -6.82 22.21 11.29
N VAL A 19 -7.15 21.09 11.93
CA VAL A 19 -8.50 20.82 12.44
C VAL A 19 -8.46 20.48 13.94
N PRO A 20 -9.49 20.84 14.72
CA PRO A 20 -9.61 20.38 16.10
C PRO A 20 -10.02 18.90 16.13
N LYS A 21 -9.32 18.09 16.92
CA LYS A 21 -9.59 16.66 17.08
C LYS A 21 -9.47 16.24 18.55
N LYS A 22 -10.37 15.38 19.00
CA LYS A 22 -10.34 14.82 20.36
C LYS A 22 -9.42 13.59 20.39
N ILE A 23 -8.24 13.73 20.99
CA ILE A 23 -7.26 12.65 21.13
C ILE A 23 -7.21 12.18 22.59
N TYR A 24 -6.94 10.89 22.79
CA TYR A 24 -6.71 10.33 24.12
C TYR A 24 -5.38 10.82 24.67
N CYS A 25 -5.40 11.54 25.80
CA CYS A 25 -4.21 12.00 26.47
C CYS A 25 -3.94 11.12 27.70
N PRO A 26 -2.83 10.35 27.75
CA PRO A 26 -2.52 9.48 28.89
C PRO A 26 -2.36 10.25 30.20
N LYS A 27 -1.95 11.53 30.14
CA LYS A 27 -1.63 12.35 31.30
C LYS A 27 -2.85 12.88 32.04
N SER A 28 -3.97 13.07 31.36
CA SER A 28 -5.20 13.65 31.91
C SER A 28 -6.35 12.63 32.05
N ALA A 29 -6.09 11.34 31.79
CA ALA A 29 -7.07 10.25 31.87
C ALA A 29 -8.39 10.56 31.14
N GLY A 30 -8.30 11.31 30.03
CA GLY A 30 -9.44 11.87 29.30
C GLY A 30 -9.13 12.15 27.84
N ARG A 31 -10.14 12.65 27.10
CA ARG A 31 -9.96 13.13 25.73
C ARG A 31 -9.75 14.63 25.77
N GLU A 32 -8.63 15.10 25.25
CA GLU A 32 -8.35 16.52 25.06
C GLU A 32 -8.59 16.91 23.61
N GLU A 33 -9.16 18.09 23.40
CA GLU A 33 -9.29 18.68 22.09
C GLU A 33 -7.97 19.37 21.73
N VAL A 34 -7.27 18.80 20.75
CA VAL A 34 -5.99 19.30 20.27
C VAL A 34 -6.11 19.65 18.79
N LYS A 35 -5.25 20.57 18.32
CA LYS A 35 -5.13 20.86 16.89
C LYS A 35 -4.27 19.79 16.25
N VAL A 36 -4.73 19.22 15.13
CA VAL A 36 -3.98 18.26 14.34
C VAL A 36 -3.84 18.72 12.90
N TYR A 37 -2.80 18.24 12.22
CA TYR A 37 -2.77 18.29 10.77
C TYR A 37 -3.69 17.23 10.18
N GLU A 38 -4.34 17.57 9.06
CA GLU A 38 -5.20 16.68 8.30
C GLU A 38 -4.95 16.88 6.81
N ILE A 39 -4.87 15.78 6.07
CA ILE A 39 -4.77 15.77 4.60
C ILE A 39 -5.77 14.81 3.96
N THR A 40 -6.72 14.29 4.73
CA THR A 40 -7.67 13.26 4.31
C THR A 40 -8.49 13.68 3.09
N HIS A 41 -8.74 14.97 2.83
CA HIS A 41 -9.41 15.41 1.61
C HIS A 41 -8.65 15.10 0.31
N GLU A 42 -7.37 14.78 0.38
CA GLU A 42 -6.58 14.29 -0.76
C GLU A 42 -6.54 12.75 -0.84
N THR A 43 -6.92 12.05 0.23
CA THR A 43 -6.83 10.59 0.37
C THR A 43 -8.07 9.97 1.01
N SER A 44 -9.23 10.59 0.82
CA SER A 44 -10.42 10.25 1.60
C SER A 44 -10.95 8.90 1.14
N TYR A 45 -11.14 7.99 2.09
CA TYR A 45 -11.65 6.66 1.81
C TYR A 45 -13.07 6.74 1.24
N GLY A 46 -13.21 6.36 -0.04
CA GLY A 46 -14.49 6.38 -0.77
C GLY A 46 -14.77 7.65 -1.58
N ASP A 47 -13.92 8.67 -1.46
CA ASP A 47 -13.97 9.87 -2.30
C ASP A 47 -12.76 9.92 -3.24
N VAL A 48 -13.01 9.54 -4.49
CA VAL A 48 -12.04 9.55 -5.59
C VAL A 48 -11.91 10.94 -6.23
N SER A 49 -12.48 12.00 -5.64
CA SER A 49 -12.47 13.36 -6.22
C SER A 49 -11.05 13.86 -6.49
N PHE A 50 -10.12 13.65 -5.56
CA PHE A 50 -8.73 14.09 -5.72
C PHE A 50 -7.99 13.30 -6.81
N GLU A 51 -8.16 11.98 -6.83
CA GLU A 51 -7.60 11.12 -7.89
C GLU A 51 -8.16 11.48 -9.27
N ASN A 52 -9.47 11.73 -9.37
CA ASN A 52 -10.12 12.16 -10.60
C ASN A 52 -9.63 13.55 -11.05
N GLU A 53 -9.42 14.47 -10.12
CA GLU A 53 -8.83 15.78 -10.42
C GLU A 53 -7.41 15.62 -10.96
N LEU A 54 -6.56 14.80 -10.31
CA LEU A 54 -5.22 14.49 -10.79
C LEU A 54 -5.25 13.86 -12.18
N LYS A 55 -6.16 12.91 -12.43
CA LYS A 55 -6.32 12.28 -13.74
C LYS A 55 -6.68 13.29 -14.82
N LEU A 56 -7.63 14.18 -14.56
CA LEU A 56 -8.00 15.26 -15.49
C LEU A 56 -6.82 16.22 -15.75
N LEU A 57 -6.07 16.57 -14.70
CA LEU A 57 -4.88 17.41 -14.83
C LEU A 57 -3.79 16.73 -15.66
N THR A 58 -3.57 15.43 -15.48
CA THR A 58 -2.65 14.62 -16.29
C THR A 58 -3.06 14.62 -17.75
N GLU A 59 -4.31 14.30 -18.06
CA GLU A 59 -4.83 14.28 -19.44
C GLU A 59 -4.67 15.65 -20.13
N THR A 60 -5.01 16.73 -19.44
CA THR A 60 -4.85 18.09 -20.00
C THR A 60 -3.39 18.54 -20.08
N ALA A 61 -2.52 18.08 -19.18
CA ALA A 61 -1.09 18.34 -19.24
C ALA A 61 -0.40 17.60 -20.39
N LEU A 62 -0.89 16.42 -20.77
CA LEU A 62 -0.38 15.69 -21.94
C LEU A 62 -0.66 16.43 -23.23
N VAL A 63 -1.85 17.05 -23.38
CA VAL A 63 -2.17 17.91 -24.52
C VAL A 63 -1.16 19.06 -24.63
N ASP A 64 -0.76 19.65 -23.50
CA ASP A 64 0.26 20.69 -23.47
C ASP A 64 1.64 20.20 -23.94
N ILE A 65 1.96 18.91 -23.74
CA ILE A 65 3.22 18.29 -24.17
C ILE A 65 3.21 17.91 -25.65
N LEU A 66 2.08 17.46 -26.19
CA LEU A 66 1.96 17.04 -27.60
C LEU A 66 2.31 18.15 -28.60
N VAL A 67 2.20 19.42 -28.19
CA VAL A 67 2.48 20.59 -29.03
C VAL A 67 3.95 21.05 -28.92
N LEU A 68 4.76 20.39 -28.08
CA LEU A 68 6.16 20.76 -27.90
C LEU A 68 7.03 20.18 -29.02
N ASP A 69 8.05 20.95 -29.38
CA ASP A 69 9.11 20.52 -30.29
C ASP A 69 10.10 19.59 -29.58
N ASP A 70 10.78 18.75 -30.37
CA ASP A 70 11.75 17.73 -29.94
C ASP A 70 12.89 18.28 -29.06
N ARG A 71 13.10 19.60 -29.05
CA ARG A 71 14.13 20.27 -28.23
C ARG A 71 13.65 20.65 -26.84
N ARG A 72 12.35 20.93 -26.65
CA ARG A 72 11.79 21.38 -25.35
C ARG A 72 11.32 20.22 -24.49
N LEU A 73 10.84 19.15 -25.11
CA LEU A 73 10.37 17.98 -24.39
C LEU A 73 11.46 17.32 -23.52
N PRO A 74 12.71 17.14 -23.97
CA PRO A 74 13.79 16.62 -23.12
C PRO A 74 14.07 17.49 -21.90
N ALA A 75 14.09 18.81 -22.07
CA ALA A 75 14.31 19.74 -20.95
C ALA A 75 13.18 19.68 -19.91
N ILE A 76 11.94 19.45 -20.35
CA ILE A 76 10.81 19.24 -19.43
C ILE A 76 10.94 17.90 -18.71
N LEU A 77 11.31 16.83 -19.42
CA LEU A 77 11.54 15.52 -18.80
C LEU A 77 12.63 15.59 -17.72
N GLU A 78 13.73 16.33 -17.95
CA GLU A 78 14.74 16.55 -16.91
C GLU A 78 14.15 17.22 -15.65
N GLN A 79 13.24 18.18 -15.82
CA GLN A 79 12.56 18.80 -14.67
C GLN A 79 11.61 17.84 -13.95
N LEU A 80 10.95 16.94 -14.69
CA LEU A 80 10.09 15.91 -14.11
C LEU A 80 10.91 14.83 -13.37
N ASP A 81 12.07 14.46 -13.89
CA ASP A 81 13.01 13.54 -13.22
C ASP A 81 13.56 14.15 -11.92
N LEU A 82 13.79 15.48 -11.90
CA LEU A 82 14.14 16.18 -10.65
C LEU A 82 13.01 16.14 -9.62
N LEU A 83 11.75 16.20 -10.06
CA LEU A 83 10.60 16.04 -9.17
C LEU A 83 10.49 14.60 -8.67
N GLU A 84 10.68 13.59 -9.52
CA GLU A 84 10.71 12.17 -9.12
C GLU A 84 11.76 11.93 -8.02
N LYS A 85 12.95 12.51 -8.16
CA LYS A 85 14.00 12.45 -7.12
C LYS A 85 13.58 13.07 -5.79
N ARG A 86 12.69 14.08 -5.78
CA ARG A 86 12.17 14.65 -4.52
C ARG A 86 11.21 13.68 -3.82
N PHE A 87 10.38 12.97 -4.58
CA PHE A 87 9.54 11.89 -4.05
C PHE A 87 10.38 10.75 -3.47
N GLN A 88 11.44 10.33 -4.17
CA GLN A 88 12.39 9.34 -3.65
C GLN A 88 13.07 9.82 -2.37
N ALA A 89 13.53 11.07 -2.32
CA ALA A 89 14.14 11.66 -1.14
C ALA A 89 13.16 11.71 0.06
N PHE A 90 11.87 11.95 -0.19
CA PHE A 90 10.84 11.86 0.84
C PHE A 90 10.82 10.47 1.47
N TRP A 91 10.78 9.40 0.68
CA TRP A 91 10.75 8.03 1.19
C TRP A 91 12.01 7.66 1.97
N VAL A 92 13.18 8.07 1.49
CA VAL A 92 14.45 7.87 2.21
C VAL A 92 14.38 8.52 3.59
N ASN A 93 13.93 9.78 3.68
CA ASN A 93 13.83 10.49 4.95
C ASN A 93 12.76 9.88 5.87
N PHE A 94 11.60 9.54 5.30
CA PHE A 94 10.49 8.93 6.02
C PHE A 94 10.90 7.62 6.68
N HIS A 95 11.55 6.71 5.94
CA HIS A 95 12.02 5.42 6.46
C HIS A 95 13.26 5.53 7.35
N SER A 96 14.02 6.61 7.24
CA SER A 96 15.18 6.87 8.12
C SER A 96 14.77 7.38 9.50
N CYS A 97 13.56 7.94 9.64
CA CYS A 97 13.04 8.36 10.92
C CYS A 97 12.63 7.14 11.77
N ARG A 98 13.33 6.90 12.88
CA ARG A 98 12.97 5.89 13.88
C ARG A 98 12.27 6.58 15.04
N PHE A 99 11.08 6.11 15.40
CA PHE A 99 10.38 6.58 16.59
C PHE A 99 10.32 5.47 17.63
N ASP A 100 10.64 5.83 18.87
CA ASP A 100 10.32 5.01 20.02
C ASP A 100 8.80 4.96 20.20
N LEU A 101 8.32 3.85 20.78
CA LEU A 101 6.93 3.35 20.87
C LEU A 101 5.87 4.28 21.51
N ASP A 102 6.12 5.58 21.64
CA ASP A 102 5.13 6.53 22.14
C ASP A 102 4.09 6.82 21.05
N PHE A 103 2.82 6.76 21.45
CA PHE A 103 1.63 6.80 20.58
C PHE A 103 1.44 8.08 19.74
N ASN A 104 2.41 9.00 19.71
CA ASN A 104 2.35 10.25 18.94
C ASN A 104 3.68 10.52 18.23
N TYR A 105 3.60 10.98 16.98
CA TYR A 105 4.77 11.45 16.24
C TYR A 105 5.30 12.75 16.88
N PRO A 106 6.63 12.98 16.84
CA PRO A 106 7.18 14.18 17.45
C PRO A 106 6.70 15.44 16.71
N PRO A 107 6.54 16.59 17.39
CA PRO A 107 6.00 17.81 16.77
C PRO A 107 6.80 18.33 15.57
N ASP A 108 8.07 17.98 15.48
CA ASP A 108 8.98 18.33 14.39
C ASP A 108 9.04 17.25 13.28
N PHE A 109 8.23 16.19 13.35
CA PHE A 109 8.23 15.06 12.40
C PHE A 109 8.24 15.51 10.93
N LEU A 110 7.36 16.45 10.55
CA LEU A 110 7.27 16.96 9.17
C LEU A 110 8.57 17.65 8.71
N PHE A 111 9.33 18.23 9.64
CA PHE A 111 10.64 18.81 9.37
C PHE A 111 11.74 17.75 9.35
N GLN A 112 11.66 16.71 10.18
CA GLN A 112 12.59 15.58 10.19
C GLN A 112 12.56 14.82 8.86
N ILE A 113 11.37 14.55 8.31
CA ILE A 113 11.23 13.94 6.97
C ILE A 113 11.55 14.93 5.83
N SER A 114 11.93 16.17 6.16
CA SER A 114 12.24 17.26 5.23
C SER A 114 11.09 17.61 4.27
N LEU A 115 9.83 17.39 4.66
CA LEU A 115 8.67 17.69 3.82
C LEU A 115 8.68 19.13 3.25
N PRO A 116 8.88 20.20 4.06
CA PRO A 116 8.89 21.58 3.54
C PRO A 116 10.12 21.92 2.68
N LYS A 117 11.19 21.13 2.73
CA LYS A 117 12.35 21.31 1.85
C LYS A 117 12.13 20.65 0.49
N LEU A 118 11.36 19.56 0.47
CA LEU A 118 11.08 18.79 -0.74
C LEU A 118 9.88 19.35 -1.50
N PHE A 119 8.88 19.87 -0.80
CA PHE A 119 7.59 20.24 -1.37
C PHE A 119 7.04 21.56 -0.82
N PRO A 120 6.24 22.31 -1.61
CA PRO A 120 5.41 23.38 -1.10
C PRO A 120 4.35 22.86 -0.10
N VAL A 121 4.37 23.40 1.12
CA VAL A 121 3.41 23.07 2.17
C VAL A 121 2.87 24.36 2.81
N PRO A 122 1.96 25.10 2.15
CA PRO A 122 1.61 26.47 2.53
C PRO A 122 1.03 26.61 3.95
N ALA A 123 0.33 25.59 4.43
CA ALA A 123 -0.30 25.58 5.75
C ALA A 123 0.61 25.07 6.87
N LEU A 124 1.85 24.67 6.57
CA LEU A 124 2.78 24.18 7.58
C LEU A 124 3.15 25.29 8.57
N GLN A 125 2.91 25.03 9.85
CA GLN A 125 3.25 25.94 10.94
C GLN A 125 4.61 25.60 11.55
N PRO A 126 5.25 26.56 12.25
CA PRO A 126 6.45 26.29 13.04
C PRO A 126 6.21 25.21 14.12
N VAL A 127 7.27 24.48 14.48
CA VAL A 127 7.26 23.37 15.46
C VAL A 127 6.64 23.77 16.82
N CYS A 128 6.79 25.02 17.23
CA CYS A 128 6.34 25.52 18.53
C CYS A 128 4.83 25.82 18.64
N THR A 129 4.02 25.51 17.62
CA THR A 129 2.57 25.83 17.59
C THR A 129 1.69 24.82 18.32
N GLY A 130 2.26 23.72 18.83
CA GLY A 130 1.51 22.71 19.59
C GLY A 130 0.51 21.91 18.75
N ILE A 131 0.67 21.92 17.43
CA ILE A 131 -0.13 21.07 16.51
C ILE A 131 0.42 19.64 16.59
N VAL A 132 -0.47 18.70 16.85
CA VAL A 132 -0.15 17.28 17.00
C VAL A 132 -0.16 16.58 15.63
N ILE A 133 0.76 15.64 15.46
CA ILE A 133 0.87 14.77 14.30
C ILE A 133 0.39 13.39 14.75
N ASP A 134 -0.80 12.99 14.29
CA ASP A 134 -1.39 11.71 14.64
C ASP A 134 -1.12 10.65 13.56
N GLU A 135 -1.35 9.39 13.91
CA GLU A 135 -1.14 8.23 13.03
C GLU A 135 -1.93 8.35 11.73
N GLN A 136 -3.20 8.77 11.82
CA GLN A 136 -4.06 8.94 10.65
C GLN A 136 -3.49 9.94 9.66
N PHE A 137 -2.97 11.07 10.13
CA PHE A 137 -2.34 12.06 9.26
C PHE A 137 -1.11 11.50 8.54
N VAL A 138 -0.30 10.70 9.22
CA VAL A 138 0.91 10.10 8.62
C VAL A 138 0.56 9.05 7.58
N ASP A 139 -0.47 8.25 7.83
CA ASP A 139 -1.02 7.30 6.85
C ASP A 139 -1.57 8.04 5.63
N ASP A 140 -2.40 9.06 5.85
CA ASP A 140 -2.98 9.87 4.78
C ASP A 140 -1.89 10.57 3.96
N LEU A 141 -0.89 11.20 4.61
CA LEU A 141 0.24 11.83 3.92
C LEU A 141 0.98 10.82 3.04
N THR A 142 1.22 9.62 3.57
CA THR A 142 1.91 8.54 2.87
C THR A 142 1.15 8.10 1.61
N GLU A 143 -0.16 7.89 1.72
CA GLU A 143 -1.01 7.55 0.57
C GLU A 143 -1.04 8.70 -0.46
N SER A 144 -1.08 9.95 0.04
CA SER A 144 -1.11 11.15 -0.78
C SER A 144 0.16 11.32 -1.61
N VAL A 145 1.33 10.98 -1.04
CA VAL A 145 2.63 10.97 -1.73
C VAL A 145 2.67 9.86 -2.78
N ARG A 146 2.22 8.64 -2.46
CA ARG A 146 2.22 7.49 -3.39
C ARG A 146 1.36 7.77 -4.62
N LEU A 147 0.17 8.32 -4.41
CA LEU A 147 -0.74 8.66 -5.50
C LEU A 147 -0.08 9.63 -6.47
N ARG A 148 0.52 10.71 -5.95
CA ARG A 148 1.25 11.69 -6.76
C ARG A 148 2.43 11.05 -7.51
N GLU A 149 3.22 10.22 -6.84
CA GLU A 149 4.34 9.53 -7.46
C GLU A 149 3.88 8.64 -8.62
N ALA A 150 2.77 7.92 -8.46
CA ALA A 150 2.19 7.08 -9.52
C ALA A 150 1.76 7.91 -10.74
N PHE A 151 1.06 9.03 -10.53
CA PHE A 151 0.68 9.94 -11.62
C PHE A 151 1.89 10.57 -12.31
N LEU A 152 2.94 10.92 -11.56
CA LEU A 152 4.17 11.45 -12.13
C LEU A 152 4.87 10.40 -13.01
N ALA A 153 5.02 9.18 -12.51
CA ALA A 153 5.70 8.10 -13.22
C ALA A 153 4.96 7.75 -14.52
N ASP A 154 3.62 7.68 -14.47
CA ASP A 154 2.81 7.48 -15.67
C ASP A 154 2.97 8.65 -16.66
N PHE A 155 2.92 9.89 -16.18
CA PHE A 155 3.07 11.08 -17.02
C PHE A 155 4.45 11.12 -17.71
N ILE A 156 5.53 10.87 -16.98
CA ILE A 156 6.90 10.78 -17.52
C ILE A 156 6.98 9.69 -18.59
N ARG A 157 6.42 8.51 -18.31
CA ARG A 157 6.39 7.39 -19.27
C ARG A 157 5.69 7.78 -20.56
N GLN A 158 4.52 8.41 -20.47
CA GLN A 158 3.76 8.87 -21.64
C GLN A 158 4.51 9.96 -22.40
N ALA A 159 5.11 10.92 -21.71
CA ALA A 159 5.90 11.99 -22.33
C ALA A 159 7.16 11.44 -23.04
N ARG A 160 7.84 10.44 -22.47
CA ARG A 160 8.99 9.78 -23.10
C ARG A 160 8.63 9.05 -24.39
N ARG A 161 7.44 8.42 -24.47
CA ARG A 161 6.93 7.80 -25.70
C ARG A 161 6.76 8.77 -26.87
N LEU A 162 6.65 10.06 -26.60
CA LEU A 162 6.55 11.07 -27.67
C LEU A 162 7.92 11.42 -28.29
N LEU A 163 9.04 11.20 -27.57
CA LEU A 163 10.40 11.42 -28.09
C LEU A 163 10.91 10.28 -28.96
N THR A 164 10.47 9.06 -28.67
CA THR A 164 10.72 7.88 -29.50
C THR A 164 9.40 7.46 -30.11
N PRO A 165 9.06 7.93 -31.33
CA PRO A 165 8.02 7.29 -32.10
C PRO A 165 8.55 5.90 -32.48
N GLU A 166 8.40 4.93 -31.59
CA GLU A 166 8.59 3.55 -31.98
C GLU A 166 7.49 3.19 -32.98
N GLU A 167 7.92 2.74 -34.15
CA GLU A 167 7.12 1.96 -35.08
C GLU A 167 6.57 0.72 -34.35
N GLU A 168 5.42 0.83 -33.70
CA GLU A 168 4.69 -0.32 -33.18
C GLU A 168 3.37 -0.51 -33.93
N CYS A 169 3.48 -0.80 -35.23
CA CYS A 169 2.59 -1.76 -35.87
C CYS A 169 3.26 -3.13 -35.77
N GLY A 170 2.97 -3.84 -34.67
CA GLY A 170 3.26 -5.27 -34.52
C GLY A 170 4.73 -5.63 -34.30
N LYS A 171 5.15 -5.73 -33.04
CA LYS A 171 6.11 -6.74 -32.57
C LYS A 171 5.91 -6.95 -31.07
N SER A 172 5.27 -8.07 -30.76
CA SER A 172 5.33 -8.68 -29.44
C SER A 172 6.80 -8.81 -29.02
N VAL A 173 7.19 -8.15 -27.94
CA VAL A 173 8.41 -8.51 -27.22
C VAL A 173 8.21 -9.93 -26.72
N GLN A 174 8.86 -10.91 -27.35
CA GLN A 174 9.05 -12.21 -26.75
C GLN A 174 10.15 -12.08 -25.69
N PRO A 175 9.87 -12.35 -24.40
CA PRO A 175 10.91 -12.73 -23.48
C PRO A 175 11.29 -14.19 -23.76
N VAL A 176 12.59 -14.44 -23.68
CA VAL A 176 13.24 -15.75 -23.70
C VAL A 176 12.40 -16.79 -22.95
N ALA A 177 12.20 -17.95 -23.58
CA ALA A 177 11.37 -19.05 -23.10
C ALA A 177 11.78 -19.54 -21.68
N GLY A 178 11.12 -18.98 -20.67
CA GLY A 178 10.75 -19.65 -19.43
C GLY A 178 9.23 -19.82 -19.45
N LYS A 179 8.71 -20.91 -18.88
CA LYS A 179 7.26 -21.14 -18.74
C LYS A 179 6.55 -19.86 -18.25
N PRO A 180 5.33 -19.54 -18.74
CA PRO A 180 4.61 -18.35 -18.30
C PRO A 180 4.49 -18.39 -16.78
N VAL A 181 5.11 -17.40 -16.12
CA VAL A 181 4.89 -17.11 -14.71
C VAL A 181 3.41 -16.74 -14.62
N LEU A 182 2.64 -17.54 -13.91
CA LEU A 182 1.23 -17.25 -13.67
C LEU A 182 1.19 -15.94 -12.88
N SER A 183 0.47 -14.93 -13.35
CA SER A 183 0.37 -13.63 -12.65
C SER A 183 -0.39 -13.69 -11.32
N TYR A 184 -0.68 -14.89 -10.82
CA TYR A 184 -1.45 -15.15 -9.60
C TYR A 184 -0.95 -16.40 -8.86
N PRO A 185 -1.20 -16.50 -7.54
CA PRO A 185 -0.77 -17.62 -6.70
C PRO A 185 -1.32 -18.96 -7.19
N HIS A 186 -0.45 -19.96 -7.37
CA HIS A 186 -0.83 -21.33 -7.64
C HIS A 186 -0.47 -22.22 -6.45
N PHE A 187 -1.47 -22.87 -5.86
CA PHE A 187 -1.30 -23.78 -4.73
C PHE A 187 -0.93 -25.17 -5.25
N THR A 188 0.10 -25.79 -4.68
CA THR A 188 0.46 -27.17 -5.03
C THR A 188 -0.63 -28.17 -4.62
N ASP A 189 -0.67 -29.34 -5.25
CA ASP A 189 -1.72 -30.35 -5.05
C ASP A 189 -2.06 -30.60 -3.57
N GLY A 190 -3.36 -30.48 -3.22
CA GLY A 190 -3.87 -30.73 -1.87
C GLY A 190 -3.63 -29.60 -0.86
N VAL A 191 -2.92 -28.52 -1.23
CA VAL A 191 -2.68 -27.35 -0.35
C VAL A 191 -3.88 -26.43 -0.31
N ALA A 192 -4.54 -26.20 -1.45
CA ALA A 192 -5.72 -25.34 -1.53
C ALA A 192 -6.86 -25.82 -0.62
N GLU A 193 -7.11 -27.13 -0.60
CA GLU A 193 -8.13 -27.78 0.23
C GLU A 193 -7.78 -27.65 1.71
N LYS A 194 -6.54 -28.01 2.09
CA LYS A 194 -6.06 -27.90 3.49
C LYS A 194 -6.09 -26.46 3.99
N PHE A 195 -5.67 -25.51 3.15
CA PHE A 195 -5.68 -24.09 3.50
C PHE A 195 -7.10 -23.55 3.63
N THR A 196 -8.02 -24.00 2.77
CA THR A 196 -9.45 -23.69 2.91
C THR A 196 -10.00 -24.19 4.25
N GLU A 197 -9.73 -25.44 4.64
CA GLU A 197 -10.19 -25.96 5.95
C GLU A 197 -9.69 -25.11 7.13
N VAL A 198 -8.42 -24.68 7.11
CA VAL A 198 -7.86 -23.79 8.13
C VAL A 198 -8.60 -22.45 8.18
N LEU A 199 -8.93 -21.89 7.01
CA LEU A 199 -9.53 -20.58 6.88
C LEU A 199 -11.03 -20.56 7.15
N LYS A 200 -11.77 -21.66 6.95
CA LYS A 200 -13.24 -21.71 7.07
C LYS A 200 -13.78 -21.05 8.33
N GLY A 201 -13.13 -21.26 9.47
CA GLY A 201 -13.54 -20.69 10.77
C GLY A 201 -13.45 -19.16 10.88
N TYR A 202 -12.83 -18.49 9.91
CA TYR A 202 -12.64 -17.04 9.86
C TYR A 202 -13.53 -16.34 8.82
N PHE A 203 -14.36 -17.08 8.09
CA PHE A 203 -15.24 -16.52 7.06
C PHE A 203 -16.70 -16.89 7.33
N THR A 204 -17.63 -16.08 6.84
CA THR A 204 -19.06 -16.40 6.88
C THR A 204 -19.38 -17.61 6.01
N GLN A 205 -20.51 -18.30 6.24
CA GLN A 205 -20.91 -19.43 5.38
C GLN A 205 -21.03 -19.03 3.89
N ALA A 206 -21.42 -17.78 3.61
CA ALA A 206 -21.53 -17.25 2.25
C ALA A 206 -20.15 -17.07 1.58
N ASP A 207 -19.15 -16.63 2.33
CA ASP A 207 -17.78 -16.42 1.82
C ASP A 207 -16.99 -17.74 1.76
N GLN A 208 -17.27 -18.69 2.66
CA GLN A 208 -16.61 -19.99 2.71
C GLN A 208 -16.72 -20.76 1.38
N GLY A 209 -17.88 -20.68 0.72
CA GLY A 209 -18.11 -21.34 -0.58
C GLY A 209 -17.27 -20.80 -1.73
N GLN A 210 -16.70 -19.59 -1.58
CA GLN A 210 -15.93 -18.91 -2.62
C GLN A 210 -14.41 -19.06 -2.45
N LEU A 211 -13.94 -19.54 -1.28
CA LEU A 211 -12.51 -19.72 -1.00
C LEU A 211 -11.85 -20.79 -1.88
N LEU A 212 -12.45 -21.97 -1.96
CA LEU A 212 -11.85 -23.10 -2.70
C LEU A 212 -11.79 -22.83 -4.23
N PRO A 213 -12.85 -22.31 -4.88
CA PRO A 213 -12.78 -21.91 -6.29
C PRO A 213 -11.73 -20.82 -6.55
N LEU A 214 -11.57 -19.87 -5.62
CA LEU A 214 -10.54 -18.83 -5.72
C LEU A 214 -9.13 -19.45 -5.66
N PHE A 215 -8.87 -20.40 -4.75
CA PHE A 215 -7.54 -21.01 -4.63
C PHE A 215 -7.20 -22.01 -5.74
N LEU A 216 -8.18 -22.77 -6.23
CA LEU A 216 -7.96 -23.79 -7.28
C LEU A 216 -7.96 -23.21 -8.70
N HIS A 217 -8.83 -22.24 -8.96
CA HIS A 217 -9.12 -21.79 -10.33
C HIS A 217 -8.95 -20.27 -10.51
N ASN A 218 -8.50 -19.56 -9.47
CA ASN A 218 -8.43 -18.10 -9.48
C ASN A 218 -9.77 -17.45 -9.87
N GLN A 219 -10.88 -18.08 -9.47
CA GLN A 219 -12.21 -17.57 -9.75
C GLN A 219 -12.49 -16.38 -8.81
N ALA A 220 -12.59 -15.19 -9.39
CA ALA A 220 -12.86 -13.98 -8.63
C ALA A 220 -14.20 -14.08 -7.86
N PRO A 221 -14.23 -13.76 -6.56
CA PRO A 221 -15.45 -13.70 -5.77
C PRO A 221 -16.30 -12.50 -6.19
N ALA A 222 -17.59 -12.52 -5.84
CA ALA A 222 -18.52 -11.44 -6.17
C ALA A 222 -18.17 -10.11 -5.45
N SER A 223 -17.50 -10.23 -4.30
CA SER A 223 -16.96 -9.12 -3.52
C SER A 223 -15.74 -9.62 -2.74
N PRO A 224 -14.84 -8.73 -2.26
CA PRO A 224 -13.70 -9.15 -1.44
C PRO A 224 -14.15 -9.99 -0.24
N LEU A 225 -13.51 -11.15 -0.05
CA LEU A 225 -13.85 -12.10 1.01
C LEU A 225 -13.44 -11.52 2.37
N LEU A 226 -14.38 -11.45 3.30
CA LEU A 226 -14.19 -10.77 4.57
C LEU A 226 -13.62 -11.70 5.65
N PHE A 227 -12.36 -11.50 6.00
CA PHE A 227 -11.66 -12.25 7.03
C PHE A 227 -11.98 -11.71 8.44
N HIS A 228 -12.58 -12.53 9.30
CA HIS A 228 -12.96 -12.18 10.67
C HIS A 228 -11.82 -12.35 11.70
N GLY A 229 -10.57 -12.47 11.25
CA GLY A 229 -9.38 -12.42 12.08
C GLY A 229 -8.56 -11.14 11.89
N ASN A 230 -7.40 -11.05 12.55
CA ASN A 230 -6.49 -9.93 12.33
C ASN A 230 -5.83 -10.09 10.94
N GLY A 231 -5.86 -9.04 10.11
CA GLY A 231 -5.27 -9.06 8.77
C GLY A 231 -3.81 -9.54 8.72
N LYS A 232 -3.04 -9.32 9.80
CA LYS A 232 -1.66 -9.80 9.92
C LYS A 232 -1.58 -11.32 9.87
N GLN A 233 -2.58 -12.00 10.43
CA GLN A 233 -2.63 -13.45 10.47
C GLN A 233 -2.85 -14.05 9.08
N LEU A 234 -3.72 -13.42 8.28
CA LEU A 234 -3.97 -13.84 6.91
C LEU A 234 -2.71 -13.63 6.06
N ALA A 235 -2.10 -12.45 6.15
CA ALA A 235 -0.87 -12.13 5.43
C ALA A 235 0.30 -13.06 5.80
N ASP A 236 0.46 -13.37 7.09
CA ASP A 236 1.47 -14.30 7.58
C ASP A 236 1.23 -15.74 7.09
N ALA A 237 -0.03 -16.18 7.01
CA ALA A 237 -0.36 -17.49 6.45
C ALA A 237 0.08 -17.62 4.98
N PHE A 238 -0.22 -16.62 4.15
CA PHE A 238 0.26 -16.58 2.76
C PHE A 238 1.79 -16.54 2.67
N LYS A 239 2.45 -15.78 3.55
CA LYS A 239 3.91 -15.75 3.64
C LYS A 239 4.50 -17.14 3.91
N GLN A 240 3.99 -17.83 4.93
CA GLN A 240 4.49 -19.15 5.31
C GLN A 240 4.32 -20.19 4.19
N LEU A 241 3.19 -20.16 3.48
CA LEU A 241 2.95 -21.05 2.33
C LEU A 241 3.90 -20.73 1.16
N TYR A 242 4.14 -19.45 0.88
CA TYR A 242 5.06 -19.02 -0.17
C TYR A 242 6.51 -19.39 0.16
N GLU A 243 6.97 -19.15 1.39
CA GLU A 243 8.35 -19.49 1.82
C GLU A 243 8.61 -21.00 1.84
N ALA A 244 7.57 -21.81 2.04
CA ALA A 244 7.63 -23.27 1.95
C ALA A 244 7.50 -23.81 0.52
N ASN A 245 7.40 -22.95 -0.51
CA ASN A 245 7.11 -23.32 -1.91
C ASN A 245 5.80 -24.11 -2.10
N LEU A 246 4.82 -23.92 -1.21
CA LEU A 246 3.47 -24.47 -1.34
C LEU A 246 2.55 -23.56 -2.16
N ILE A 247 2.93 -22.29 -2.30
CA ILE A 247 2.42 -21.36 -3.30
C ILE A 247 3.56 -21.11 -4.29
N VAL A 248 3.29 -21.32 -5.57
CA VAL A 248 4.22 -21.14 -6.68
C VAL A 248 3.56 -20.33 -7.78
N GLY A 249 4.31 -20.01 -8.83
CA GLY A 249 3.75 -19.46 -10.05
C GLY A 249 3.75 -17.94 -10.13
N CYS A 250 3.79 -17.21 -9.01
CA CYS A 250 3.80 -15.73 -8.97
C CYS A 250 4.96 -15.17 -8.14
N LEU A 251 5.30 -13.90 -8.32
CA LEU A 251 6.22 -13.15 -7.48
C LEU A 251 5.55 -12.66 -6.18
N LYS A 252 6.33 -12.31 -5.15
CA LYS A 252 5.80 -11.79 -3.87
C LYS A 252 4.90 -10.57 -4.05
N GLY A 253 5.30 -9.59 -4.87
CA GLY A 253 4.49 -8.39 -5.14
C GLY A 253 3.18 -8.69 -5.89
N GLU A 254 3.19 -9.72 -6.76
CA GLU A 254 1.98 -10.18 -7.45
C GLU A 254 1.03 -10.89 -6.46
N MET A 255 1.58 -11.70 -5.55
CA MET A 255 0.80 -12.31 -4.47
C MET A 255 0.19 -11.25 -3.53
N GLU A 256 0.94 -10.20 -3.17
CA GLU A 256 0.44 -9.09 -2.36
C GLU A 256 -0.73 -8.38 -3.05
N THR A 257 -0.58 -8.07 -4.34
CA THR A 257 -1.63 -7.44 -5.16
C THR A 257 -2.86 -8.35 -5.27
N TRP A 258 -2.63 -9.65 -5.45
CA TRP A 258 -3.68 -10.65 -5.53
C TRP A 258 -4.46 -10.77 -4.21
N ILE A 259 -3.78 -10.80 -3.06
CA ILE A 259 -4.44 -10.84 -1.75
C ILE A 259 -5.24 -9.56 -1.53
N ALA A 260 -4.67 -8.39 -1.85
CA ALA A 260 -5.33 -7.09 -1.70
C ALA A 260 -6.62 -6.97 -2.52
N THR A 261 -6.66 -7.63 -3.68
CA THR A 261 -7.81 -7.61 -4.60
C THR A 261 -8.97 -8.50 -4.10
N HIS A 262 -8.64 -9.65 -3.50
CA HIS A 262 -9.64 -10.68 -3.20
C HIS A 262 -10.04 -10.77 -1.72
N PHE A 263 -9.29 -10.13 -0.82
CA PHE A 263 -9.53 -10.23 0.63
C PHE A 263 -9.63 -8.87 1.31
N ALA A 264 -10.51 -8.80 2.30
CA ALA A 264 -10.60 -7.74 3.29
C ALA A 264 -10.57 -8.36 4.70
N TYR A 265 -10.42 -7.56 5.75
CA TYR A 265 -10.47 -8.05 7.13
C TYR A 265 -11.32 -7.16 8.03
N VAL A 266 -11.83 -7.74 9.13
CA VAL A 266 -12.61 -7.00 10.12
C VAL A 266 -11.71 -6.48 11.22
N TYR A 267 -11.72 -5.17 11.43
CA TYR A 267 -11.06 -4.51 12.56
C TYR A 267 -12.05 -3.64 13.32
N ARG A 268 -12.25 -3.95 14.61
CA ARG A 268 -13.18 -3.22 15.49
C ARG A 268 -14.59 -3.05 14.89
N GLY A 269 -15.09 -4.08 14.21
CA GLY A 269 -16.42 -4.10 13.59
C GLY A 269 -16.52 -3.38 12.24
N GLN A 270 -15.41 -2.85 11.71
CA GLN A 270 -15.35 -2.24 10.39
C GLN A 270 -14.56 -3.12 9.41
N GLN A 271 -15.01 -3.15 8.16
CA GLN A 271 -14.26 -3.76 7.07
C GLN A 271 -13.07 -2.87 6.70
N LYS A 272 -11.89 -3.46 6.64
CA LYS A 272 -10.65 -2.83 6.19
C LYS A 272 -10.06 -3.62 5.02
N SER A 273 -9.50 -2.91 4.04
CA SER A 273 -8.73 -3.54 2.97
C SER A 273 -7.37 -4.01 3.49
N LEU A 274 -6.74 -4.94 2.77
CA LEU A 274 -5.36 -5.35 2.98
C LEU A 274 -4.49 -4.65 1.92
N PRO A 275 -4.03 -3.41 2.16
CA PRO A 275 -3.28 -2.69 1.14
C PRO A 275 -1.96 -3.41 0.83
N PRO A 276 -1.48 -3.36 -0.43
CA PRO A 276 -0.24 -4.02 -0.84
C PRO A 276 0.97 -3.68 0.04
N ASN A 277 1.02 -2.48 0.61
CA ASN A 277 2.10 -2.07 1.53
C ASN A 277 2.05 -2.75 2.90
N TYR A 278 0.84 -2.98 3.43
CA TYR A 278 0.65 -3.76 4.66
C TYR A 278 1.05 -5.22 4.44
N LEU A 279 0.67 -5.76 3.28
CA LEU A 279 1.05 -7.11 2.88
C LEU A 279 2.55 -7.21 2.63
N GLY A 280 3.17 -6.25 1.94
CA GLY A 280 4.62 -6.20 1.70
C GLY A 280 5.44 -6.07 2.98
N ALA A 281 4.96 -5.28 3.95
CA ALA A 281 5.56 -5.21 5.28
C ALA A 281 5.54 -6.55 6.04
N ILE A 282 4.68 -7.50 5.65
CA ILE A 282 4.58 -8.81 6.30
C ILE A 282 5.24 -9.91 5.44
N ILE A 283 4.86 -10.00 4.17
CA ILE A 283 5.22 -11.05 3.19
C ILE A 283 6.62 -10.84 2.60
N SER A 284 6.96 -9.60 2.24
CA SER A 284 8.23 -9.25 1.59
C SER A 284 9.32 -8.83 2.56
N SER A 285 8.96 -8.41 3.78
CA SER A 285 9.95 -8.04 4.80
C SER A 285 10.40 -9.22 5.68
N ASN A 286 11.61 -9.12 6.23
CA ASN A 286 12.10 -10.00 7.31
C ASN A 286 11.57 -9.58 8.69
N ALA A 287 10.37 -8.96 8.76
CA ALA A 287 9.76 -8.57 10.02
C ALA A 287 9.58 -9.78 10.96
N LYS A 288 9.58 -9.48 12.27
CA LYS A 288 9.43 -10.48 13.33
C LYS A 288 8.22 -11.40 13.09
N PRO A 289 8.33 -12.71 13.42
CA PRO A 289 7.28 -13.70 13.21
C PRO A 289 5.93 -13.24 13.79
N CYS A 290 4.84 -13.58 13.13
CA CYS A 290 3.51 -13.31 13.66
C CYS A 290 3.35 -13.93 15.06
N GLN A 291 2.91 -13.12 16.03
CA GLN A 291 2.75 -13.57 17.43
C GLN A 291 1.57 -14.53 17.61
N SER A 292 0.64 -14.57 16.64
CA SER A 292 -0.55 -15.41 16.69
C SER A 292 -0.88 -15.95 15.29
N PRO A 293 -0.04 -16.82 14.72
CA PRO A 293 -0.28 -17.36 13.38
C PRO A 293 -1.51 -18.26 13.39
N ILE A 294 -2.21 -18.36 12.25
CA ILE A 294 -3.39 -19.23 12.09
C ILE A 294 -3.04 -20.63 11.60
N LEU A 295 -1.85 -20.75 11.00
CA LEU A 295 -1.24 -22.00 10.59
C LEU A 295 0.25 -21.96 10.86
N ASP A 296 0.83 -23.15 10.93
CA ASP A 296 2.26 -23.40 11.05
C ASP A 296 2.66 -24.39 9.96
N VAL A 297 3.58 -23.99 9.07
CA VAL A 297 4.09 -24.85 8.01
C VAL A 297 5.35 -25.57 8.49
N ARG A 298 5.23 -26.87 8.77
CA ARG A 298 6.33 -27.68 9.31
C ARG A 298 6.97 -28.53 8.23
N LYS A 299 8.30 -28.49 8.17
CA LYS A 299 9.09 -29.42 7.36
C LYS A 299 9.19 -30.77 8.08
N GLN A 300 8.74 -31.83 7.42
CA GLN A 300 8.85 -33.21 7.90
C GLN A 300 10.24 -33.79 7.63
N ALA A 301 10.54 -34.92 8.28
CA ALA A 301 11.84 -35.60 8.16
C ALA A 301 12.13 -36.11 6.74
N ASP A 302 11.09 -36.33 5.94
CA ASP A 302 11.17 -36.74 4.52
C ASP A 302 11.39 -35.55 3.56
N GLY A 303 11.43 -34.31 4.08
CA GLY A 303 11.57 -33.08 3.30
C GLY A 303 10.25 -32.50 2.78
N SER A 304 9.10 -33.15 3.01
CA SER A 304 7.78 -32.61 2.68
C SER A 304 7.34 -31.54 3.68
N PHE A 305 6.42 -30.66 3.29
CA PHE A 305 5.84 -29.65 4.17
C PHE A 305 4.40 -30.00 4.54
N THR A 306 4.04 -29.78 5.81
CA THR A 306 2.67 -29.97 6.31
C THR A 306 2.11 -28.70 6.92
N ILE A 307 0.87 -28.40 6.57
CA ILE A 307 0.09 -27.30 7.14
C ILE A 307 -0.60 -27.81 8.41
N VAL A 308 -0.27 -27.22 9.55
CA VAL A 308 -0.92 -27.51 10.83
C VAL A 308 -1.72 -26.29 11.26
N GLN A 309 -3.02 -26.48 11.54
CA GLN A 309 -3.84 -25.42 12.12
C GLN A 309 -3.37 -25.10 13.54
N VAL A 310 -3.14 -23.81 13.83
CA VAL A 310 -2.81 -23.37 15.18
C VAL A 310 -4.10 -23.00 15.90
N LEU A 311 -4.55 -23.87 16.81
CA LEU A 311 -5.73 -23.60 17.64
C LEU A 311 -5.37 -22.58 18.73
N ARG A 312 -6.19 -21.53 18.86
CA ARG A 312 -6.13 -20.60 19.99
C ARG A 312 -6.53 -21.33 21.27
N THR A 313 -5.58 -21.68 22.13
CA THR A 313 -5.88 -21.90 23.55
C THR A 313 -6.16 -20.55 24.20
N GLN A 314 -7.39 -20.34 24.66
CA GLN A 314 -7.68 -19.26 25.60
C GLN A 314 -6.81 -19.48 26.86
N LYS A 315 -6.14 -18.40 27.32
CA LYS A 315 -5.30 -18.26 28.52
C LYS A 315 -3.82 -18.61 28.38
N ASN A 316 -3.01 -17.56 28.26
CA ASN A 316 -1.83 -17.36 29.10
C ASN A 316 -1.87 -15.93 29.66
N TYR A 317 -2.93 -15.63 30.41
CA TYR A 317 -2.82 -14.75 31.58
C TYR A 317 -2.67 -15.71 32.77
N SER A 318 -1.43 -16.06 33.06
CA SER A 318 -1.06 -16.57 34.37
C SER A 318 0.03 -15.63 34.86
N SER A 319 -0.42 -14.68 35.68
CA SER A 319 0.39 -14.07 36.72
C SER A 319 1.14 -15.17 37.49
N TYR A 320 2.47 -15.15 37.44
CA TYR A 320 3.39 -15.23 38.58
C TYR A 320 4.73 -14.66 38.12
#